data_AF-A0A428NSY2-F1
#
_entry.id   AF-A0A428NSY2-F1
#
_cell.length_a   1.000
_cell.length_b   1.000
_cell.length_c   1.000
_cell.angle_alpha   90.00
_cell.angle_beta   90.00
_cell.angle_gamma   90.00
#
_symmetry.space_group_name_H-M   'P 1'
#
loop_
_entity.id
_entity.type
_entity.pdbx_description
1 polymer ?
#
loop_
_entity_poly.entity_id
_entity_poly.type
_entity_poly.pdbx_seq_one_letter_code
_entity_poly.pdbx_strand_id
1 'polypeptide(L)'
;MTQRDLANLAKKALGDQNWEEEDLDMKKVFDGAMAQLQTGQVTFEVIRDIIRFSISTPGYVKRFGNEDNELLGVEAMSDGQVIALVKEIAGEKTTV
;
A
#
# COMPACT_ATOMS: atom_id res chain seq x y z
N MET A 1 2.15 11.73 -0.17
CA MET A 1 2.58 10.66 -1.10
C MET A 1 1.47 9.61 -1.17
N THR A 2 1.07 9.16 -2.36
CA THR A 2 0.12 8.05 -2.53
C THR A 2 0.83 6.69 -2.54
N GLN A 3 0.09 5.58 -2.43
CA GLN A 3 0.67 4.23 -2.56
C GLN A 3 1.32 4.00 -3.94
N ARG A 4 0.75 4.59 -5.01
CA ARG A 4 1.31 4.53 -6.36
C ARG A 4 2.59 5.32 -6.48
N ASP A 5 2.68 6.49 -5.85
CA ASP A 5 3.92 7.27 -5.82
C ASP A 5 5.05 6.49 -5.12
N LEU A 6 4.75 5.84 -3.99
CA LEU A 6 5.71 5.00 -3.28
C LEU A 6 6.18 3.81 -4.14
N ALA A 7 5.25 3.12 -4.82
CA ALA A 7 5.59 2.05 -5.75
C ALA A 7 6.51 2.54 -6.88
N ASN A 8 6.23 3.72 -7.44
CA ASN A 8 7.09 4.33 -8.46
C ASN A 8 8.49 4.65 -7.93
N LEU A 9 8.62 5.12 -6.69
CA LEU A 9 9.93 5.33 -6.05
C LEU A 9 10.67 4.00 -5.84
N ALA A 10 9.97 2.94 -5.45
CA ALA A 10 10.55 1.61 -5.30
C ALA A 10 11.05 1.04 -6.64
N LYS A 11 10.26 1.20 -7.72
CA LYS A 11 10.68 0.83 -9.09
C LYS A 11 11.89 1.62 -9.56
N LYS A 12 11.95 2.92 -9.27
CA LYS A 12 13.16 3.74 -9.54
C LYS A 12 14.38 3.25 -8.75
N ALA A 13 14.17 2.74 -7.53
CA ALA A 13 15.24 2.26 -6.67
C ALA A 13 15.79 0.89 -7.09
N LEU A 14 14.92 -0.05 -7.46
CA LEU A 14 15.24 -1.48 -7.63
C LEU A 14 15.18 -1.97 -9.08
N GLY A 15 14.68 -1.14 -10.00
CA GLY A 15 14.34 -1.55 -11.36
C GLY A 15 12.89 -2.04 -11.47
N ASP A 16 12.34 -1.95 -12.68
CA ASP A 16 10.92 -2.22 -13.00
C ASP A 16 10.70 -3.60 -13.64
N GLN A 17 11.78 -4.32 -13.98
CA GLN A 17 11.76 -5.47 -14.88
C GLN A 17 10.99 -6.69 -14.34
N ASN A 18 10.77 -6.78 -13.03
CA ASN A 18 10.10 -7.89 -12.36
C ASN A 18 8.83 -7.45 -11.62
N TRP A 19 8.28 -6.28 -11.96
CA TRP A 19 7.05 -5.81 -11.36
C TRP A 19 5.86 -6.18 -12.24
N GLU A 20 4.85 -6.78 -11.64
CA GLU A 20 3.56 -7.01 -12.26
C GLU A 20 2.56 -5.99 -11.72
N GLU A 21 1.78 -5.39 -12.63
CA GLU A 21 0.69 -4.48 -12.27
C GLU A 21 -0.62 -5.04 -12.81
N GLU A 22 -1.66 -4.97 -11.98
CA GLU A 22 -3.00 -5.39 -12.33
C GLU A 22 -3.99 -4.28 -11.97
N ASP A 23 -4.90 -4.00 -12.89
CA ASP A 23 -6.06 -3.15 -12.63
C ASP A 23 -7.26 -4.03 -12.27
N LEU A 24 -7.79 -3.83 -11.07
CA LEU A 24 -8.88 -4.63 -10.53
C LEU A 24 -10.15 -3.80 -10.36
N ASP A 25 -11.30 -4.39 -10.72
CA ASP A 25 -12.60 -3.87 -10.30
C ASP A 25 -12.79 -4.18 -8.81
N MET A 26 -12.43 -3.20 -7.98
CA MET A 26 -12.49 -3.35 -6.53
C MET A 26 -13.90 -3.60 -6.00
N LYS A 27 -14.95 -3.17 -6.70
CA LYS A 27 -16.33 -3.47 -6.29
C LYS A 27 -16.60 -4.97 -6.44
N LYS A 28 -16.21 -5.56 -7.57
CA LYS A 28 -16.38 -7.01 -7.79
C LYS A 28 -15.57 -7.83 -6.78
N VAL A 29 -14.33 -7.42 -6.52
CA VAL A 29 -13.46 -8.05 -5.51
C VAL A 29 -14.10 -7.97 -4.12
N PHE A 30 -14.61 -6.81 -3.74
CA PHE A 30 -15.33 -6.60 -2.48
C PHE A 30 -16.59 -7.47 -2.36
N ASP A 31 -17.44 -7.50 -3.39
CA ASP A 31 -18.67 -8.30 -3.38
C ASP A 31 -18.33 -9.80 -3.19
N GLY A 32 -17.25 -10.27 -3.82
CA GLY A 32 -16.75 -11.64 -3.63
C GLY A 32 -16.20 -11.92 -2.22
N ALA A 33 -15.44 -10.97 -1.66
CA ALA A 33 -14.94 -11.05 -0.29
C ALA A 33 -16.10 -11.06 0.73
N MET A 34 -17.12 -10.23 0.53
CA MET A 34 -18.31 -10.19 1.38
C MET A 34 -19.11 -11.49 1.32
N ALA A 35 -19.25 -12.12 0.14
CA ALA A 35 -19.90 -13.42 0.02
C ALA A 35 -19.16 -14.51 0.80
N GLN A 36 -17.82 -14.54 0.76
CA GLN A 36 -16.99 -15.44 1.57
C GLN A 36 -17.13 -15.15 3.07
N LEU A 37 -17.12 -13.88 3.46
CA LEU A 37 -17.29 -13.49 4.86
C LEU A 37 -18.65 -13.95 5.41
N GLN A 38 -19.73 -13.81 4.61
CA GLN A 38 -21.08 -14.23 4.98
C GLN A 38 -21.21 -15.74 5.21
N THR A 39 -20.36 -16.56 4.58
CA THR A 39 -20.30 -18.01 4.81
C THR A 39 -19.35 -18.39 5.96
N GLY A 40 -18.77 -17.41 6.66
CA GLY A 40 -17.87 -17.60 7.80
C GLY A 40 -16.40 -17.78 7.41
N GLN A 41 -16.04 -17.59 6.15
CA GLN A 41 -14.66 -17.69 5.69
C GLN A 41 -13.89 -16.40 5.99
N VAL A 42 -13.09 -16.43 7.05
CA VAL A 42 -12.26 -15.30 7.48
C VAL A 42 -10.79 -15.63 7.21
N THR A 43 -10.35 -15.39 5.97
CA THR A 43 -8.93 -15.48 5.61
C THR A 43 -8.32 -14.09 5.54
N PHE A 44 -6.99 -14.01 5.58
CA PHE A 44 -6.29 -12.74 5.40
C PHE A 44 -6.59 -12.11 4.03
N GLU A 45 -6.81 -12.92 2.99
CA GLU A 45 -7.17 -12.45 1.66
C GLU A 45 -8.55 -11.77 1.65
N VAL A 46 -9.57 -12.39 2.26
CA VAL A 46 -10.91 -11.79 2.40
C VAL A 46 -10.84 -10.44 3.12
N ILE A 47 -10.11 -10.37 4.24
CA ILE A 47 -9.94 -9.13 5.00
C ILE A 47 -9.17 -8.08 4.19
N ARG A 48 -8.10 -8.49 3.49
CA ARG A 48 -7.29 -7.62 2.65
C ARG A 48 -8.11 -6.98 1.53
N ASP A 49 -8.97 -7.74 0.89
CA ASP A 49 -9.81 -7.25 -0.22
C ASP A 49 -10.87 -6.26 0.25
N ILE A 50 -11.46 -6.49 1.42
CA ILE A 50 -12.33 -5.52 2.08
C ILE A 50 -11.58 -4.21 2.38
N ILE A 51 -10.38 -4.30 2.96
CA ILE A 51 -9.54 -3.13 3.27
C ILE A 51 -9.19 -2.36 1.99
N ARG A 52 -8.77 -3.04 0.93
CA ARG A 52 -8.41 -2.42 -0.36
C ARG A 52 -9.60 -1.66 -0.95
N PHE A 53 -10.79 -2.26 -0.91
CA PHE A 53 -12.01 -1.58 -1.35
C PHE A 53 -12.23 -0.29 -0.54
N SER A 54 -12.18 -0.36 0.79
CA SER A 54 -12.33 0.82 1.65
C SER A 54 -11.30 1.91 1.37
N ILE A 55 -10.03 1.57 1.15
CA ILE A 55 -8.97 2.54 0.82
C ILE A 55 -9.24 3.22 -0.53
N SER A 56 -9.76 2.47 -1.51
CA SER A 56 -10.06 2.98 -2.85
C SER A 56 -11.39 3.73 -2.97
N THR A 57 -12.26 3.64 -1.96
CA THR A 57 -13.63 4.18 -2.02
C THR A 57 -13.74 5.50 -1.25
N PRO A 58 -14.15 6.60 -1.91
CA PRO A 58 -14.37 7.88 -1.24
C PRO A 58 -15.33 7.75 -0.05
N GLY A 59 -14.98 8.37 1.07
CA GLY A 59 -15.82 8.43 2.27
C GLY A 59 -15.51 7.38 3.34
N TYR A 60 -14.78 6.30 3.01
CA TYR A 60 -14.33 5.32 4.01
C TYR A 60 -13.04 5.74 4.72
N VAL A 61 -12.10 6.29 3.97
CA VAL A 61 -10.84 6.81 4.51
C VAL A 61 -10.85 8.33 4.44
N LYS A 62 -10.62 8.98 5.57
CA LYS A 62 -10.47 10.43 5.67
C LYS A 62 -9.19 10.75 6.43
N ARG A 63 -8.45 11.74 5.95
CA ARG A 63 -7.33 12.30 6.70
C ARG A 63 -7.87 13.09 7.91
N PHE A 64 -7.42 12.75 9.09
CA PHE A 64 -7.79 13.46 10.31
C PHE A 64 -6.84 14.64 10.54
N GLY A 65 -7.25 15.85 10.18
CA GLY A 65 -6.53 17.08 10.52
C GLY A 65 -5.09 17.10 9.99
N ASN A 66 -4.13 17.13 10.92
CA ASN A 66 -2.71 17.30 10.67
C ASN A 66 -2.06 16.03 10.08
N GLU A 67 -0.91 16.20 9.45
CA GLU A 67 -0.09 15.07 9.02
C GLU A 67 0.46 14.31 10.23
N ASP A 68 0.58 12.98 10.13
CA ASP A 68 1.20 12.17 11.20
C ASP A 68 2.61 12.67 11.52
N ASN A 69 3.36 13.10 10.49
CA ASN A 69 4.69 13.67 10.65
C ASN A 69 4.67 14.96 11.49
N GLU A 70 3.69 15.83 11.29
CA GLU A 70 3.54 17.06 12.07
C GLU A 70 3.18 16.74 13.53
N LEU A 71 2.31 15.76 13.76
CA LEU A 71 1.94 15.31 15.10
C LEU A 71 3.13 14.72 15.87
N LEU A 72 4.05 14.08 15.17
CA LEU A 72 5.24 13.45 15.74
C LEU A 72 6.47 14.37 15.74
N GLY A 73 6.36 15.58 15.18
CA GLY A 73 7.48 16.52 15.04
C GLY A 73 8.62 15.98 14.18
N VAL A 74 8.32 15.11 13.22
CA VAL A 74 9.30 14.51 12.30
C VAL A 74 9.20 15.14 10.92
N GLU A 75 10.33 15.33 10.26
CA GLU A 75 10.36 15.84 8.90
C GLU A 75 9.96 14.74 7.90
N ALA A 76 9.19 15.11 6.88
CA ALA A 76 8.86 14.20 5.80
C ALA A 76 10.12 13.87 4.99
N MET A 77 10.34 12.58 4.71
CA MET A 77 11.41 12.17 3.80
C MET A 77 11.14 12.70 2.40
N SER A 78 12.19 13.22 1.77
CA SER A 78 12.21 13.49 0.33
C SER A 78 12.19 12.19 -0.47
N ASP A 79 11.75 12.26 -1.73
CA ASP A 79 11.79 11.13 -2.67
C ASP A 79 13.17 10.47 -2.74
N GLY A 80 14.25 11.26 -2.70
CA GLY A 80 15.62 10.76 -2.72
C GLY A 80 15.98 9.96 -1.46
N GLN A 81 15.54 10.41 -0.28
CA GLN A 81 15.71 9.69 0.98
C GLN A 81 14.91 8.39 0.98
N VAL A 82 13.68 8.39 0.45
CA VAL A 82 12.88 7.18 0.30
C VAL A 82 13.54 6.18 -0.64
N ILE A 83 14.07 6.63 -1.79
CA ILE A 83 14.80 5.76 -2.74
C ILE A 83 16.04 5.15 -2.09
N ALA A 84 16.82 5.94 -1.34
CA ALA A 84 18.00 5.45 -0.63
C ALA A 84 17.63 4.38 0.40
N LEU A 85 16.58 4.64 1.20
CA LEU A 85 16.06 3.70 2.19
C LEU A 85 15.60 2.37 1.56
N VAL A 86 14.90 2.42 0.42
CA VAL A 86 14.47 1.21 -0.29
C VAL A 86 15.67 0.36 -0.71
N LYS A 87 16.75 0.98 -1.19
CA LYS A 87 17.99 0.27 -1.58
C LYS A 87 18.68 -0.34 -0.37
N GLU A 88 18.74 0.37 0.74
CA GLU A 88 19.32 -0.11 2.01
C GLU A 88 18.60 -1.39 2.49
N ILE A 89 17.26 -1.33 2.61
CA ILE A 89 16.44 -2.47 3.03
C ILE A 89 16.61 -3.68 2.09
N ALA A 90 16.70 -3.44 0.78
CA ALA A 90 16.94 -4.52 -0.18
C ALA A 90 18.35 -5.13 -0.03
N GLY A 91 19.35 -4.31 0.28
CA GLY A 91 20.73 -4.75 0.55
C GLY A 91 20.84 -5.62 1.81
N GLU A 92 20.15 -5.26 2.89
CA GLU A 92 20.10 -6.05 4.14
C GLU A 92 19.54 -7.46 3.91
N LYS A 93 18.55 -7.60 3.03
CA LYS A 93 17.99 -8.92 2.68
C LYS A 93 18.92 -9.81 1.87
N THR A 94 19.97 -9.24 1.27
CA THR A 94 20.92 -9.99 0.44
C THR A 94 22.11 -10.51 1.26
N THR A 95 22.23 -10.13 2.54
CA THR A 95 23.37 -10.46 3.41
C THR A 95 23.14 -11.67 4.33
N VAL A 96 22.19 -12.57 3.99
CA VAL A 96 21.91 -13.83 4.71
C VAL A 96 22.27 -15.04 3.87
#